data_AF-A0A0C1JSS6-F1
#
_entry.id   AF-A0A0C1JSS6-F1
#
_cell.length_a   1.000
_cell.length_b   1.000
_cell.length_c   1.000
_cell.angle_alpha   90.00
_cell.angle_beta   90.00
_cell.angle_gamma   90.00
#
_symmetry.space_group_name_H-M   'P 1'
#
loop_
_entity.id
_entity.type
_entity.pdbx_description
1 polymer ?
#
loop_
_entity_poly.entity_id
_entity_poly.type
_entity_poly.pdbx_seq_one_letter_code
_entity_poly.pdbx_strand_id
1 'polypeptide(L)'
;MKSLTDRPYVMKNEDGKKQIPPHSLSHVVDILKTAIKKIDIFTQPEASSLEVKEDGSLIAKKKNRLEKFLGFAKSFMGPLLFATIRHQQEKKLYDLKQQILQARDVLQSHSSLIEKLKTGDSSQQKLANSALEAIQRYNSILKKDYKSLARYDFYNYERNNLLSDKEIKGQLIQLPHTVSIKYDASVYSDKTKTTLKELGIAFQANTFKKTHAVKQTTHKKAEQFMLDTFRMKAIRMIQSHLPQSYSTAEILQLITQSPINLELENDLVLIRQQLTIGPGSIIILFGSFKQSSDLMSMPIIDHIQLSSEATHSGFPYPSQHCGWALIDELVHAYTLRTEQIPLYRQIESRKKKLSQLLLFDLDYIAKSYQQFKLKRENFDKNKAIILPLHRQLQEAILKGCFLFTENNKKILSIFYEKIHSSVSPFDLLTSLQEEITRKFIQYPAKLLEDEWLEGNQTLLRKGTPAERFQQAKTILETSREQMLSDISDLEENDISAYIRLIGSALGKASQNILLQYFSEKIGYAPPMLSDFERKVQLCAFEQLLVFLDDMEKPIDPTTDFIQDLIQKTQKDLAIFTQTIDELPAEALINELEIYFNSRYNSIVK
;
A
#
# COMPACT_ATOMS: atom_id res chain seq x y z
N MET A 1 22.25 -35.38 -51.37
CA MET A 1 22.71 -34.08 -51.90
C MET A 1 22.44 -33.00 -50.85
N LYS A 2 23.50 -32.30 -50.41
CA LYS A 2 23.63 -30.97 -49.75
C LYS A 2 22.46 -30.39 -48.92
N SER A 3 22.64 -29.62 -47.83
CA SER A 3 23.70 -29.38 -46.84
C SER A 3 23.15 -28.31 -45.86
N LEU A 4 23.55 -28.40 -44.58
CA LEU A 4 23.92 -27.30 -43.66
C LEU A 4 22.89 -26.17 -43.40
N THR A 5 22.18 -26.17 -42.26
CA THR A 5 22.56 -25.56 -40.96
C THR A 5 22.56 -24.03 -40.91
N ASP A 6 21.62 -23.48 -40.15
CA ASP A 6 21.88 -22.34 -39.25
C ASP A 6 21.17 -22.64 -37.92
N ARG A 7 21.94 -23.15 -36.96
CA ARG A 7 21.56 -23.18 -35.54
C ARG A 7 22.36 -22.08 -34.84
N PRO A 8 21.74 -21.26 -33.96
CA PRO A 8 22.48 -20.23 -33.25
C PRO A 8 23.54 -20.86 -32.34
N TYR A 9 24.75 -20.29 -32.43
CA TYR A 9 25.91 -20.63 -31.62
C TYR A 9 25.56 -20.63 -30.12
N VAL A 10 25.69 -21.79 -29.48
CA VAL A 10 25.65 -21.92 -28.01
C VAL A 10 27.09 -22.08 -27.55
N MET A 11 27.67 -21.01 -27.00
CA MET A 11 28.94 -21.10 -26.27
C MET A 11 28.70 -21.90 -24.98
N LYS A 12 29.33 -23.07 -24.88
CA LYS A 12 29.39 -23.87 -23.65
C LYS A 12 30.73 -23.56 -22.97
N ASN A 13 30.70 -23.25 -21.68
CA ASN A 13 31.91 -23.25 -20.86
C ASN A 13 32.22 -24.70 -20.41
N GLU A 14 33.45 -24.92 -19.93
CA GLU A 14 34.07 -26.22 -19.67
C GLU A 14 33.30 -27.15 -18.70
N ASP A 15 32.29 -26.65 -17.97
CA ASP A 15 31.48 -27.44 -17.03
C ASP A 15 30.10 -27.89 -17.57
N GLY A 16 29.81 -27.72 -18.86
CA GLY A 16 28.62 -28.33 -19.50
C GLY A 16 27.25 -27.83 -19.03
N LYS A 17 27.15 -26.80 -18.19
CA LYS A 17 25.87 -26.20 -17.76
C LYS A 17 25.33 -25.20 -18.80
N LYS A 18 24.05 -25.34 -19.18
CA LYS A 18 23.30 -24.36 -19.97
C LYS A 18 23.13 -23.07 -19.16
N GLN A 19 23.71 -21.96 -19.63
CA GLN A 19 23.38 -20.62 -19.12
C GLN A 19 22.01 -20.17 -19.65
N ILE A 20 21.10 -19.82 -18.75
CA ILE A 20 19.94 -18.96 -19.03
C ILE A 20 20.38 -17.54 -18.66
N PRO A 21 20.24 -16.52 -19.52
CA PRO A 21 20.79 -15.20 -19.24
C PRO A 21 20.05 -14.51 -18.09
N PRO A 22 20.73 -13.69 -17.27
CA PRO A 22 20.12 -12.91 -16.20
C PRO A 22 19.20 -11.82 -16.77
N HIS A 23 17.97 -11.70 -16.27
CA HIS A 23 17.09 -10.57 -16.63
C HIS A 23 17.65 -9.27 -16.01
N SER A 24 18.44 -8.54 -16.79
CA SER A 24 18.90 -7.19 -16.50
C SER A 24 17.72 -6.20 -16.46
N LEU A 25 17.91 -5.04 -15.81
CA LEU A 25 16.95 -3.92 -15.83
C LEU A 25 16.51 -3.57 -17.28
N SER A 26 17.39 -3.79 -18.26
CA SER A 26 17.06 -3.64 -19.68
C SER A 26 15.94 -4.58 -20.15
N HIS A 27 15.91 -5.83 -19.67
CA HIS A 27 14.87 -6.79 -20.01
C HIS A 27 13.50 -6.38 -19.46
N VAL A 28 13.44 -5.84 -18.24
CA VAL A 28 12.19 -5.34 -17.64
C VAL A 28 11.69 -4.09 -18.39
N VAL A 29 12.61 -3.20 -18.77
CA VAL A 29 12.31 -2.04 -19.62
C VAL A 29 11.74 -2.48 -20.98
N ASP A 30 12.29 -3.54 -21.58
CA ASP A 30 11.80 -4.07 -22.86
C ASP A 30 10.44 -4.75 -22.73
N ILE A 31 10.18 -5.45 -21.63
CA ILE A 31 8.85 -5.99 -21.28
C ILE A 31 7.83 -4.85 -21.17
N LEU A 32 8.17 -3.77 -20.43
CA LEU A 32 7.30 -2.60 -20.28
C LEU A 32 7.03 -1.92 -21.61
N LYS A 33 8.06 -1.65 -22.42
CA LYS A 33 7.89 -1.07 -23.77
C LYS A 33 6.99 -1.93 -24.64
N THR A 34 7.12 -3.25 -24.56
CA THR A 34 6.29 -4.19 -25.31
C THR A 34 4.84 -4.15 -24.86
N ALA A 35 4.58 -4.11 -23.54
CA ALA A 35 3.24 -4.00 -22.99
C ALA A 35 2.56 -2.66 -23.33
N ILE A 36 3.30 -1.55 -23.18
CA ILE A 36 2.85 -0.20 -23.59
C ILE A 36 2.45 -0.22 -25.07
N LYS A 37 3.32 -0.73 -25.94
CA LYS A 37 3.05 -0.81 -27.38
C LYS A 37 1.78 -1.63 -27.69
N LYS A 38 1.56 -2.77 -27.02
CA LYS A 38 0.36 -3.60 -27.22
C LYS A 38 -0.91 -2.86 -26.78
N ILE A 39 -0.88 -2.17 -25.64
CA ILE A 39 -2.02 -1.38 -25.16
C ILE A 39 -2.26 -0.15 -26.05
N ASP A 40 -1.22 0.55 -26.50
CA ASP A 40 -1.34 1.66 -27.43
C ASP A 40 -1.97 1.21 -28.75
N ILE A 41 -1.53 0.07 -29.32
CA ILE A 41 -2.13 -0.47 -30.55
C ILE A 41 -3.60 -0.85 -30.34
N PHE A 42 -3.96 -1.38 -29.16
CA PHE A 42 -5.35 -1.64 -28.82
C PHE A 42 -6.18 -0.36 -28.65
N THR A 43 -5.60 0.71 -28.13
CA THR A 43 -6.31 1.98 -27.83
C THR A 43 -6.23 3.03 -28.94
N GLN A 44 -5.41 2.81 -29.96
CA GLN A 44 -5.20 3.75 -31.08
C GLN A 44 -6.51 4.07 -31.82
N PRO A 45 -6.94 5.35 -31.87
CA PRO A 45 -8.22 5.74 -32.47
C PRO A 45 -8.26 5.61 -34.00
N GLU A 46 -7.11 5.66 -34.69
CA GLU A 46 -7.04 5.60 -36.16
C GLU A 46 -6.97 4.17 -36.74
N ALA A 47 -6.78 3.16 -35.91
CA ALA A 47 -6.64 1.78 -36.35
C ALA A 47 -7.97 1.21 -36.86
N SER A 48 -7.95 0.49 -37.98
CA SER A 48 -9.16 -0.06 -38.62
C SER A 48 -9.28 -1.60 -38.60
N SER A 49 -8.24 -2.30 -38.14
CA SER A 49 -8.28 -3.72 -37.78
C SER A 49 -7.10 -4.07 -36.89
N LEU A 50 -7.26 -5.09 -36.04
CA LEU A 50 -6.18 -5.65 -35.23
C LEU A 50 -5.75 -7.00 -35.79
N GLU A 51 -4.45 -7.25 -35.86
CA GLU A 51 -3.89 -8.53 -36.28
C GLU A 51 -2.76 -8.95 -35.34
N VAL A 52 -2.66 -10.26 -35.11
CA VAL A 52 -1.51 -10.89 -34.44
C VAL A 52 -0.67 -11.52 -35.53
N LYS A 53 0.60 -11.13 -35.62
CA LYS A 53 1.56 -11.73 -36.55
C LYS A 53 2.01 -13.11 -36.05
N GLU A 54 2.68 -13.88 -36.91
CA GLU A 54 3.27 -15.18 -36.57
C GLU A 54 4.30 -15.07 -35.41
N ASP A 55 4.91 -13.90 -35.23
CA ASP A 55 5.81 -13.60 -34.11
C ASP A 55 5.11 -13.20 -32.80
N GLY A 56 3.76 -13.24 -32.78
CA GLY A 56 2.94 -12.86 -31.62
C GLY A 56 2.80 -11.35 -31.39
N SER A 57 3.33 -10.50 -32.27
CA SER A 57 3.20 -9.05 -32.15
C SER A 57 1.82 -8.56 -32.62
N LEU A 58 1.25 -7.63 -31.85
CA LEU A 58 0.01 -6.94 -32.20
C LEU A 58 0.30 -5.82 -33.19
N ILE A 59 -0.46 -5.72 -34.27
CA ILE A 59 -0.40 -4.61 -35.23
C ILE A 59 -1.77 -4.00 -35.50
N ALA A 60 -1.78 -2.67 -35.68
CA ALA A 60 -2.92 -1.93 -36.18
C ALA A 60 -2.72 -1.65 -37.68
N LYS A 61 -3.69 -2.04 -38.52
CA LYS A 61 -3.71 -1.67 -39.94
C LYS A 61 -4.70 -0.54 -40.19
N LYS A 62 -4.29 0.43 -41.01
CA LYS A 62 -5.16 1.48 -41.56
C LYS A 62 -5.62 1.02 -42.95
N LYS A 63 -6.90 0.71 -43.06
CA LYS A 63 -7.58 0.20 -44.26
C LYS A 63 -8.39 1.33 -44.87
N ASN A 64 -8.47 1.32 -46.20
CA ASN A 64 -9.29 2.29 -46.94
C ASN A 64 -10.78 2.03 -46.70
N ARG A 65 -11.65 3.02 -46.93
CA ARG A 65 -13.11 2.94 -46.64
C ARG A 65 -13.77 1.68 -47.24
N LEU A 66 -13.35 1.30 -48.44
CA LEU A 66 -13.86 0.12 -49.17
C LEU A 66 -13.43 -1.21 -48.50
N GLU A 67 -12.18 -1.29 -48.03
CA GLU A 67 -11.66 -2.44 -47.29
C GLU A 67 -12.27 -2.56 -45.88
N LYS A 68 -12.62 -1.43 -45.24
CA LYS A 68 -13.35 -1.42 -43.97
C LYS A 68 -14.75 -2.00 -44.15
N PHE A 69 -15.45 -1.59 -45.22
CA PHE A 69 -16.79 -2.10 -45.55
C PHE A 69 -16.76 -3.60 -45.89
N LEU A 70 -15.82 -4.03 -46.75
CA LEU A 70 -15.65 -5.45 -47.08
C LEU A 70 -15.21 -6.28 -45.88
N GLY A 71 -14.33 -5.76 -45.03
CA GLY A 71 -13.91 -6.39 -43.79
C GLY A 71 -15.07 -6.57 -42.81
N PHE A 72 -15.89 -5.53 -42.62
CA PHE A 72 -17.09 -5.59 -41.80
C PHE A 72 -18.10 -6.61 -42.33
N ALA A 73 -18.40 -6.58 -43.64
CA ALA A 73 -19.30 -7.54 -44.27
C ALA A 73 -18.78 -8.99 -44.12
N LYS A 74 -17.47 -9.22 -44.31
CA LYS A 74 -16.84 -10.54 -44.12
C LYS A 74 -16.85 -11.00 -42.66
N SER A 75 -16.68 -10.07 -41.71
CA SER A 75 -16.71 -10.34 -40.27
C SER A 75 -18.12 -10.60 -39.73
N PHE A 76 -19.14 -10.01 -40.33
CA PHE A 76 -20.53 -10.15 -39.87
C PHE A 76 -21.30 -11.25 -40.62
N MET A 77 -21.16 -11.33 -41.94
CA MET A 77 -21.88 -12.30 -42.79
C MET A 77 -21.11 -13.62 -42.95
N GLY A 78 -19.78 -13.58 -42.95
CA GLY A 78 -18.94 -14.77 -43.14
C GLY A 78 -19.19 -15.88 -42.09
N PRO A 79 -19.24 -15.57 -40.78
CA PRO A 79 -19.55 -16.55 -39.73
C PRO A 79 -20.97 -17.11 -39.77
N LEU A 80 -21.92 -16.38 -40.34
CA LEU A 80 -23.32 -16.82 -40.52
C LEU A 80 -23.46 -17.81 -41.68
N LEU A 81 -22.56 -17.71 -42.67
CA LEU A 81 -22.61 -18.52 -43.90
C LEU A 81 -21.64 -19.72 -43.88
N PHE A 82 -20.53 -19.64 -43.13
CA PHE A 82 -19.50 -20.68 -43.11
C PHE A 82 -18.88 -20.91 -41.72
N ALA A 83 -18.98 -22.15 -41.21
CA ALA A 83 -18.45 -22.55 -39.91
C ALA A 83 -16.93 -22.42 -39.80
N THR A 84 -16.20 -22.62 -40.89
CA THR A 84 -14.72 -22.47 -40.94
C THR A 84 -14.28 -21.03 -40.71
N ILE A 85 -15.01 -20.05 -41.26
CA ILE A 85 -14.73 -18.63 -41.07
C ILE A 85 -15.05 -18.21 -39.64
N ARG A 86 -16.13 -18.75 -39.05
CA ARG A 86 -16.47 -18.53 -37.64
C ARG A 86 -15.35 -19.00 -36.71
N HIS A 87 -14.88 -20.23 -36.90
CA HIS A 87 -13.84 -20.79 -36.04
C HIS A 87 -12.50 -20.05 -36.16
N GLN A 88 -12.13 -19.61 -37.38
CA GLN A 88 -10.96 -18.76 -37.59
C GLN A 88 -11.08 -17.40 -36.90
N GLN A 89 -12.28 -16.81 -36.88
CA GLN A 89 -12.51 -15.54 -36.19
C GLN A 89 -12.48 -15.69 -34.67
N GLU A 90 -13.10 -16.74 -34.12
CA GLU A 90 -13.07 -17.04 -32.69
C GLU A 90 -11.62 -17.24 -32.21
N LYS A 91 -10.81 -18.01 -32.96
CA LYS A 91 -9.38 -18.19 -32.66
C LYS A 91 -8.62 -16.86 -32.69
N LYS A 92 -8.85 -16.04 -33.72
CA LYS A 92 -8.21 -14.72 -33.83
C LYS A 92 -8.58 -13.80 -32.66
N LEU A 93 -9.85 -13.76 -32.27
CA LEU A 93 -10.32 -12.97 -31.13
C LEU A 93 -9.74 -13.46 -29.80
N TYR A 94 -9.62 -14.78 -29.64
CA TYR A 94 -8.96 -15.37 -28.48
C TYR A 94 -7.49 -14.95 -28.38
N ASP A 95 -6.73 -15.02 -29.48
CA ASP A 95 -5.32 -14.61 -29.50
C ASP A 95 -5.17 -13.11 -29.19
N LEU A 96 -6.03 -12.27 -29.77
CA LEU A 96 -6.07 -10.83 -29.48
C LEU A 96 -6.36 -10.55 -28.00
N LYS A 97 -7.36 -11.25 -27.43
CA LYS A 97 -7.74 -11.13 -26.02
C LYS A 97 -6.55 -11.46 -25.11
N GLN A 98 -5.89 -12.58 -25.34
CA GLN A 98 -4.73 -13.00 -24.53
C GLN A 98 -3.60 -11.98 -24.58
N GLN A 99 -3.32 -11.40 -25.75
CA GLN A 99 -2.27 -10.38 -25.90
C GLN A 99 -2.58 -9.09 -25.13
N ILE A 100 -3.85 -8.67 -25.11
CA ILE A 100 -4.30 -7.47 -24.39
C ILE A 100 -4.28 -7.70 -22.89
N LEU A 101 -4.81 -8.84 -22.43
CA LEU A 101 -4.81 -9.22 -21.01
C LEU A 101 -3.38 -9.35 -20.48
N GLN A 102 -2.48 -10.00 -21.22
CA GLN A 102 -1.07 -10.11 -20.84
C GLN A 102 -0.39 -8.73 -20.74
N ALA A 103 -0.64 -7.83 -21.69
CA ALA A 103 -0.06 -6.48 -21.66
C ALA A 103 -0.61 -5.67 -20.48
N ARG A 104 -1.91 -5.80 -20.19
CA ARG A 104 -2.58 -5.20 -19.05
C ARG A 104 -1.99 -5.71 -17.74
N ASP A 105 -1.82 -7.02 -17.59
CA ASP A 105 -1.28 -7.64 -16.38
C ASP A 105 0.17 -7.23 -16.15
N VAL A 106 0.98 -7.10 -17.20
CA VAL A 106 2.34 -6.56 -17.11
C VAL A 106 2.32 -5.11 -16.61
N LEU A 107 1.46 -4.24 -17.14
CA LEU A 107 1.37 -2.85 -16.68
C LEU A 107 0.85 -2.75 -15.24
N GLN A 108 -0.11 -3.61 -14.86
CA GLN A 108 -0.66 -3.67 -13.52
C GLN A 108 0.39 -4.15 -12.51
N SER A 109 1.08 -5.25 -12.82
CA SER A 109 2.07 -5.88 -11.92
C SER A 109 3.33 -5.03 -11.76
N HIS A 110 3.62 -4.15 -12.72
CA HIS A 110 4.76 -3.23 -12.67
C HIS A 110 4.35 -1.78 -12.37
N SER A 111 3.14 -1.55 -11.86
CA SER A 111 2.64 -0.21 -11.54
C SER A 111 3.50 0.53 -10.50
N SER A 112 4.05 -0.19 -9.51
CA SER A 112 5.00 0.35 -8.54
C SER A 112 6.33 0.76 -9.18
N LEU A 113 6.82 0.00 -10.17
CA LEU A 113 8.01 0.35 -10.94
C LEU A 113 7.75 1.59 -11.81
N ILE A 114 6.58 1.68 -12.45
CA ILE A 114 6.18 2.87 -13.22
C ILE A 114 6.20 4.13 -12.33
N GLU A 115 5.73 4.04 -11.09
CA GLU A 115 5.83 5.13 -10.11
C GLU A 115 7.28 5.48 -9.77
N LYS A 116 8.14 4.49 -9.50
CA LYS A 116 9.58 4.72 -9.24
C LYS A 116 10.29 5.36 -10.46
N LEU A 117 9.91 5.00 -11.68
CA LEU A 117 10.49 5.56 -12.91
C LEU A 117 10.11 7.04 -13.12
N LYS A 118 9.08 7.57 -12.46
CA LYS A 118 8.75 9.01 -12.49
C LYS A 118 9.83 9.89 -11.88
N THR A 119 10.58 9.36 -10.92
CA THR A 119 11.67 10.08 -10.24
C THR A 119 13.05 9.71 -10.80
N GLY A 120 13.09 8.90 -11.87
CA GLY A 120 14.31 8.42 -12.51
C GLY A 120 14.94 9.44 -13.48
N ASP A 121 15.89 8.97 -14.29
CA ASP A 121 16.50 9.76 -15.36
C ASP A 121 15.49 10.14 -16.49
N SER A 122 15.86 11.04 -17.40
CA SER A 122 14.96 11.52 -18.47
C SER A 122 14.38 10.38 -19.34
N SER A 123 15.13 9.29 -19.55
CA SER A 123 14.66 8.14 -20.32
C SER A 123 13.63 7.32 -19.56
N GLN A 124 13.83 7.17 -18.25
CA GLN A 124 12.93 6.50 -17.32
C GLN A 124 11.63 7.29 -17.12
N GLN A 125 11.72 8.61 -16.98
CA GLN A 125 10.55 9.50 -16.90
C GLN A 125 9.68 9.43 -18.15
N LYS A 126 10.29 9.40 -19.35
CA LYS A 126 9.56 9.24 -20.61
C LYS A 126 8.84 7.89 -20.68
N LEU A 127 9.48 6.82 -20.21
CA LEU A 127 8.88 5.49 -20.17
C LEU A 127 7.70 5.45 -19.18
N ALA A 128 7.86 6.04 -17.99
CA ALA A 128 6.80 6.14 -16.98
C ALA A 128 5.59 6.92 -17.53
N ASN A 129 5.82 8.09 -18.14
CA ASN A 129 4.77 8.89 -18.75
C ASN A 129 4.04 8.14 -19.87
N SER A 130 4.77 7.41 -20.71
CA SER A 130 4.19 6.59 -21.78
C SER A 130 3.31 5.47 -21.21
N ALA A 131 3.75 4.83 -20.12
CA ALA A 131 2.97 3.79 -19.44
C ALA A 131 1.68 4.34 -18.82
N LEU A 132 1.77 5.48 -18.14
CA LEU A 132 0.61 6.13 -17.51
C LEU A 132 -0.40 6.58 -18.56
N GLU A 133 0.06 7.14 -19.67
CA GLU A 133 -0.82 7.56 -20.77
C GLU A 133 -1.52 6.35 -21.41
N ALA A 134 -0.80 5.25 -21.66
CA ALA A 134 -1.38 4.01 -22.17
C ALA A 134 -2.43 3.43 -21.20
N ILE A 135 -2.15 3.44 -19.90
CA ILE A 135 -3.07 3.02 -18.83
C ILE A 135 -4.33 3.89 -18.79
N GLN A 136 -4.16 5.21 -18.85
CA GLN A 136 -5.29 6.16 -18.86
C GLN A 136 -6.17 5.95 -20.08
N ARG A 137 -5.60 5.80 -21.27
CA ARG A 137 -6.34 5.51 -22.51
C ARG A 137 -7.11 4.20 -22.41
N TYR A 138 -6.46 3.13 -21.95
CA TYR A 138 -7.10 1.83 -21.73
C TYR A 138 -8.29 1.92 -20.78
N ASN A 139 -8.08 2.51 -19.60
CA ASN A 139 -9.13 2.70 -18.60
C ASN A 139 -10.25 3.60 -19.11
N SER A 140 -9.95 4.63 -19.91
CA SER A 140 -10.96 5.52 -20.49
C SER A 140 -11.88 4.82 -21.48
N ILE A 141 -11.35 3.88 -22.28
CA ILE A 141 -12.11 3.07 -23.23
C ILE A 141 -13.03 2.09 -22.47
N LEU A 142 -12.59 1.56 -21.34
CA LEU A 142 -13.41 0.67 -20.51
C LEU A 142 -14.47 1.39 -19.68
N LYS A 143 -14.19 2.60 -19.18
CA LYS A 143 -15.10 3.39 -18.31
C LYS A 143 -16.26 4.04 -19.06
N LYS A 144 -16.12 4.35 -20.35
CA LYS A 144 -17.22 4.92 -21.14
C LYS A 144 -18.20 3.81 -21.49
N ASP A 145 -19.38 3.84 -20.87
CA ASP A 145 -20.53 3.07 -21.34
C ASP A 145 -20.84 3.56 -22.76
N TYR A 146 -20.80 2.66 -23.75
CA TYR A 146 -20.75 2.94 -25.19
C TYR A 146 -22.01 3.65 -25.75
N LYS A 147 -22.88 4.18 -24.89
CA LYS A 147 -24.17 4.80 -25.24
C LYS A 147 -24.08 6.26 -25.66
N SER A 148 -22.99 7.01 -25.38
CA SER A 148 -22.96 8.47 -25.59
C SER A 148 -21.97 9.01 -26.64
N LEU A 149 -21.25 8.15 -27.39
CA LEU A 149 -20.26 8.57 -28.39
C LEU A 149 -20.73 8.38 -29.83
N ALA A 150 -21.76 9.12 -30.23
CA ALA A 150 -22.33 9.11 -31.60
C ALA A 150 -21.48 9.84 -32.67
N ARG A 151 -20.17 10.03 -32.47
CA ARG A 151 -19.29 10.75 -33.43
C ARG A 151 -17.91 10.13 -33.69
N TYR A 152 -17.72 8.85 -33.35
CA TYR A 152 -16.57 8.09 -33.84
C TYR A 152 -17.05 6.99 -34.79
N ASP A 153 -16.94 7.24 -36.10
CA ASP A 153 -17.23 6.28 -37.16
C ASP A 153 -16.57 4.92 -36.87
N PHE A 154 -17.37 3.87 -36.67
CA PHE A 154 -16.92 2.47 -36.72
C PHE A 154 -15.68 2.16 -35.85
N TYR A 155 -15.81 2.27 -34.53
CA TYR A 155 -14.91 1.53 -33.63
C TYR A 155 -14.94 0.05 -34.02
N ASN A 156 -13.76 -0.53 -34.28
CA ASN A 156 -13.57 -1.85 -34.91
C ASN A 156 -14.46 -2.94 -34.29
N TYR A 157 -15.18 -3.69 -35.12
CA TYR A 157 -15.98 -4.86 -34.72
C TYR A 157 -15.23 -5.80 -33.77
N GLU A 158 -13.95 -6.08 -34.06
CA GLU A 158 -13.07 -6.90 -33.20
C GLU A 158 -12.85 -6.28 -31.82
N ARG A 159 -12.64 -4.95 -31.75
CA ARG A 159 -12.52 -4.25 -30.46
C ARG A 159 -13.85 -4.24 -29.73
N ASN A 160 -14.97 -3.99 -30.39
CA ASN A 160 -16.29 -3.98 -29.72
C ASN A 160 -16.66 -5.34 -29.15
N ASN A 161 -16.33 -6.44 -29.83
CA ASN A 161 -16.52 -7.78 -29.29
C ASN A 161 -15.62 -8.04 -28.08
N LEU A 162 -14.36 -7.59 -28.12
CA LEU A 162 -13.45 -7.68 -26.97
C LEU A 162 -13.90 -6.79 -25.80
N LEU A 163 -14.42 -5.59 -26.07
CA LEU A 163 -14.89 -4.64 -25.05
C LEU A 163 -16.25 -5.07 -24.45
N SER A 164 -16.99 -5.92 -25.17
CA SER A 164 -18.20 -6.58 -24.67
C SER A 164 -17.89 -7.86 -23.89
N ASP A 165 -16.66 -8.38 -23.99
CA ASP A 165 -16.19 -9.53 -23.22
C ASP A 165 -16.09 -9.17 -21.73
N LYS A 166 -16.70 -9.99 -20.87
CA LYS A 166 -16.75 -9.76 -19.43
C LYS A 166 -15.37 -9.72 -18.78
N GLU A 167 -14.40 -10.45 -19.33
CA GLU A 167 -13.03 -10.49 -18.80
C GLU A 167 -12.27 -9.20 -19.09
N ILE A 168 -12.57 -8.49 -20.18
CA ILE A 168 -11.93 -7.20 -20.51
C ILE A 168 -12.69 -6.03 -19.88
N LYS A 169 -14.04 -6.04 -19.94
CA LYS A 169 -14.89 -4.92 -19.49
C LYS A 169 -14.74 -4.56 -18.00
N GLY A 170 -14.39 -5.53 -17.17
CA GLY A 170 -14.22 -5.35 -15.71
C GLY A 170 -12.79 -5.09 -15.23
N GLN A 171 -11.79 -5.13 -16.12
CA GLN A 171 -10.39 -5.23 -15.72
C GLN A 171 -9.60 -3.93 -15.87
N LEU A 172 -10.07 -2.85 -15.22
CA LEU A 172 -9.31 -1.60 -15.13
C LEU A 172 -7.92 -1.84 -14.53
N ILE A 173 -6.93 -1.08 -15.02
CA ILE A 173 -5.60 -1.02 -14.43
C ILE A 173 -5.66 -0.01 -13.28
N GLN A 174 -5.47 -0.49 -12.05
CA GLN A 174 -5.42 0.33 -10.84
C GLN A 174 -3.99 0.82 -10.64
N LEU A 175 -3.79 2.14 -10.72
CA LEU A 175 -2.53 2.77 -10.37
C LEU A 175 -2.45 2.93 -8.84
N PRO A 176 -1.32 2.63 -8.20
CA PRO A 176 -1.09 3.01 -6.81
C PRO A 176 -1.04 4.54 -6.75
N HIS A 177 -2.03 5.16 -6.11
CA HIS A 177 -2.14 6.61 -6.03
C HIS A 177 -1.50 7.13 -4.74
N THR A 178 -0.32 7.72 -4.84
CA THR A 178 0.12 8.79 -3.94
C THR A 178 -0.47 10.09 -4.46
N VAL A 179 -1.54 10.56 -3.83
CA VAL A 179 -2.09 11.88 -4.14
C VAL A 179 -1.28 12.91 -3.36
N SER A 180 -0.31 13.55 -4.02
CA SER A 180 0.18 14.85 -3.55
C SER A 180 -0.63 15.94 -4.26
N ILE A 181 -1.63 16.53 -3.59
CA ILE A 181 -2.26 17.74 -4.10
C ILE A 181 -1.30 18.89 -3.80
N LYS A 182 -0.50 19.30 -4.78
CA LYS A 182 0.28 20.54 -4.70
C LYS A 182 -0.64 21.69 -5.13
N TYR A 183 -1.01 22.53 -4.17
CA TYR A 183 -1.66 23.80 -4.46
C TYR A 183 -0.58 24.81 -4.85
N ASP A 184 -0.44 25.04 -6.15
CA ASP A 184 0.42 26.11 -6.67
C ASP A 184 -0.22 27.47 -6.39
N ALA A 185 0.35 28.24 -5.45
CA ALA A 185 0.13 29.68 -5.40
C ALA A 185 0.91 30.30 -6.56
N SER A 186 0.21 30.64 -7.64
CA SER A 186 0.78 31.33 -8.79
C SER A 186 1.18 32.76 -8.42
N VAL A 187 2.45 33.11 -8.65
CA VAL A 187 2.98 34.31 -9.35
C VAL A 187 4.46 34.46 -8.97
N TYR A 188 5.42 33.81 -9.67
CA TYR A 188 6.86 34.18 -9.65
C TYR A 188 7.62 33.61 -10.86
N SER A 189 8.78 34.20 -11.16
CA SER A 189 9.56 34.04 -12.39
C SER A 189 10.10 32.63 -12.64
N ASP A 190 10.24 32.26 -13.92
CA ASP A 190 10.56 30.91 -14.37
C ASP A 190 11.90 30.35 -13.84
N LYS A 191 12.88 31.21 -13.55
CA LYS A 191 14.17 30.79 -12.97
C LYS A 191 14.06 30.39 -11.50
N THR A 192 13.18 31.03 -10.74
CA THR A 192 12.95 30.68 -9.32
C THR A 192 12.11 29.41 -9.23
N LYS A 193 11.15 29.21 -10.15
CA LYS A 193 10.35 27.99 -10.24
C LYS A 193 11.16 26.73 -10.54
N THR A 194 12.15 26.79 -11.42
CA THR A 194 12.97 25.60 -11.76
C THR A 194 13.84 25.17 -10.58
N THR A 195 14.59 26.09 -9.95
CA THR A 195 15.44 25.75 -8.82
C THR A 195 14.63 25.27 -7.61
N LEU A 196 13.45 25.86 -7.37
CA LEU A 196 12.56 25.48 -6.27
C LEU A 196 11.80 24.17 -6.52
N LYS A 197 11.45 23.87 -7.78
CA LYS A 197 10.86 22.59 -8.17
C LYS A 197 11.88 21.45 -8.10
N GLU A 198 13.12 21.73 -8.50
CA GLU A 198 14.25 20.80 -8.39
C GLU A 198 14.60 20.53 -6.92
N LEU A 199 14.59 21.55 -6.05
CA LEU A 199 14.76 21.40 -4.59
C LEU A 199 13.60 20.63 -3.95
N GLY A 200 12.35 20.92 -4.31
CA GLY A 200 11.19 20.16 -3.81
C GLY A 200 11.18 18.69 -4.25
N ILE A 201 11.72 18.40 -5.45
CA ILE A 201 11.91 17.02 -5.94
C ILE A 201 13.10 16.35 -5.23
N ALA A 202 14.21 17.07 -5.00
CA ALA A 202 15.35 16.57 -4.24
C ALA A 202 14.99 16.27 -2.77
N PHE A 203 14.13 17.08 -2.16
CA PHE A 203 13.61 16.88 -0.81
C PHE A 203 12.71 15.64 -0.70
N GLN A 204 11.82 15.45 -1.68
CA GLN A 204 11.00 14.23 -1.78
C GLN A 204 11.89 12.99 -1.98
N ALA A 205 12.96 13.10 -2.76
CA ALA A 205 13.91 12.01 -3.00
C ALA A 205 14.81 11.68 -1.77
N ASN A 206 15.10 12.65 -0.90
CA ASN A 206 15.96 12.46 0.27
C ASN A 206 15.24 12.03 1.56
N THR A 207 13.91 11.87 1.53
CA THR A 207 13.08 11.40 2.66
C THR A 207 13.50 10.06 3.29
N PHE A 208 14.35 9.27 2.63
CA PHE A 208 14.83 7.98 3.13
C PHE A 208 16.23 7.99 3.77
N LYS A 209 16.96 9.11 3.74
CA LYS A 209 18.28 9.20 4.39
C LYS A 209 18.16 10.01 5.68
N LYS A 210 17.89 9.31 6.78
CA LYS A 210 18.11 9.83 8.13
C LYS A 210 19.60 10.14 8.29
N THR A 211 19.96 11.42 8.15
CA THR A 211 21.19 11.94 8.72
C THR A 211 20.85 13.16 9.56
N HIS A 212 20.74 12.94 10.88
CA HIS A 212 20.73 14.02 11.85
C HIS A 212 22.09 14.71 11.84
N ALA A 213 22.26 15.71 10.98
CA ALA A 213 23.36 16.64 11.12
C ALA A 213 22.94 17.74 12.11
N VAL A 214 23.13 17.48 13.41
CA VAL A 214 23.05 18.51 14.44
C VAL A 214 24.27 19.42 14.27
N LYS A 215 24.12 20.53 13.54
CA LYS A 215 25.05 21.66 13.63
C LYS A 215 24.43 22.74 14.50
N GLN A 216 25.18 23.14 15.53
CA GLN A 216 24.83 24.24 16.42
C GLN A 216 24.79 25.55 15.63
N THR A 217 23.60 26.11 15.46
CA THR A 217 23.37 27.48 15.03
C THR A 217 23.86 28.43 16.15
N THR A 218 24.75 29.36 15.81
CA THR A 218 25.40 30.28 16.75
C THR A 218 24.48 31.38 17.31
N HIS A 219 23.19 31.42 16.93
CA HIS A 219 22.24 32.45 17.37
C HIS A 219 20.85 31.89 17.72
N LYS A 220 20.69 31.40 18.95
CA LYS A 220 19.41 30.89 19.51
C LYS A 220 18.19 31.82 19.28
N LYS A 221 18.40 33.14 19.25
CA LYS A 221 17.32 34.13 19.04
C LYS A 221 16.79 34.16 17.60
N ALA A 222 17.66 33.98 16.60
CA ALA A 222 17.26 33.97 15.20
C ALA A 222 16.47 32.70 14.85
N GLU A 223 16.92 31.56 15.38
CA GLU A 223 16.21 30.29 15.26
C GLU A 223 14.83 30.33 15.92
N GLN A 224 14.75 30.88 17.13
CA GLN A 224 13.47 31.06 17.82
C GLN A 224 12.49 31.93 17.00
N PHE A 225 12.96 33.04 16.42
CA PHE A 225 12.15 33.88 15.56
C PHE A 225 11.64 33.14 14.31
N MET A 226 12.49 32.31 13.66
CA MET A 226 12.07 31.49 12.53
C MET A 226 10.98 30.49 12.91
N LEU A 227 11.19 29.77 14.03
CA LEU A 227 10.24 28.77 14.54
C LEU A 227 8.90 29.42 14.91
N ASP A 228 8.92 30.57 15.58
CA ASP A 228 7.70 31.27 15.99
C ASP A 228 6.94 31.81 14.76
N THR A 229 7.64 32.37 13.78
CA THR A 229 7.06 32.83 12.51
C THR A 229 6.44 31.67 11.73
N PHE A 230 7.15 30.54 11.64
CA PHE A 230 6.66 29.32 11.01
C PHE A 230 5.40 28.79 11.69
N ARG A 231 5.41 28.67 13.03
CA ARG A 231 4.26 28.22 13.82
C ARG A 231 3.05 29.13 13.68
N MET A 232 3.24 30.45 13.73
CA MET A 232 2.14 31.40 13.54
C MET A 232 1.47 31.27 12.16
N LYS A 233 2.27 31.12 11.10
CA LYS A 233 1.72 30.91 9.74
C LYS A 233 1.06 29.54 9.62
N ALA A 234 1.67 28.49 10.17
CA ALA A 234 1.13 27.14 10.20
C ALA A 234 -0.25 27.09 10.87
N ILE A 235 -0.42 27.72 12.04
CA ILE A 235 -1.71 27.80 12.75
C ILE A 235 -2.78 28.40 11.83
N ARG A 236 -2.48 29.54 11.19
CA ARG A 236 -3.44 30.21 10.28
C ARG A 236 -3.78 29.35 9.07
N MET A 237 -2.79 28.68 8.46
CA MET A 237 -3.01 27.82 7.30
C MET A 237 -3.87 26.60 7.66
N ILE A 238 -3.61 25.97 8.80
CA ILE A 238 -4.38 24.81 9.26
C ILE A 238 -5.80 25.21 9.64
N GLN A 239 -6.00 26.36 10.30
CA GLN A 239 -7.34 26.90 10.56
C GLN A 239 -8.14 27.13 9.28
N SER A 240 -7.49 27.63 8.22
CA SER A 240 -8.15 27.79 6.92
C SER A 240 -8.43 26.48 6.20
N HIS A 241 -7.65 25.43 6.47
CA HIS A 241 -7.73 24.14 5.77
C HIS A 241 -8.60 23.10 6.51
N LEU A 242 -8.80 23.26 7.82
CA LEU A 242 -9.62 22.39 8.68
C LEU A 242 -10.79 23.13 9.38
N PRO A 243 -11.56 23.98 8.68
CA PRO A 243 -12.42 24.97 9.32
C PRO A 243 -13.60 24.41 10.12
N GLN A 244 -13.93 23.11 10.00
CA GLN A 244 -15.14 22.53 10.60
C GLN A 244 -14.88 21.46 11.68
N SER A 245 -13.64 20.99 11.85
CA SER A 245 -13.39 19.79 12.66
C SER A 245 -12.47 20.02 13.87
N TYR A 246 -11.71 21.11 13.91
CA TYR A 246 -10.71 21.38 14.96
C TYR A 246 -10.89 22.76 15.58
N SER A 247 -10.92 22.80 16.90
CA SER A 247 -10.81 24.02 17.69
C SER A 247 -9.40 24.62 17.57
N THR A 248 -9.29 25.92 17.81
CA THR A 248 -7.99 26.60 17.85
C THR A 248 -7.03 25.97 18.87
N ALA A 249 -7.53 25.48 20.00
CA ALA A 249 -6.74 24.82 21.02
C ALA A 249 -6.15 23.47 20.53
N GLU A 250 -6.95 22.67 19.82
CA GLU A 250 -6.49 21.41 19.22
C GLU A 250 -5.40 21.66 18.15
N ILE A 251 -5.58 22.67 17.30
CA ILE A 251 -4.59 23.05 16.28
C ILE A 251 -3.26 23.49 16.94
N LEU A 252 -3.35 24.30 18.00
CA LEU A 252 -2.17 24.71 18.76
C LEU A 252 -1.45 23.52 19.38
N GLN A 253 -2.19 22.59 19.97
CA GLN A 253 -1.63 21.38 20.56
C GLN A 253 -0.94 20.50 19.49
N LEU A 254 -1.57 20.30 18.33
CA LEU A 254 -0.99 19.54 17.22
C LEU A 254 0.35 20.14 16.75
N ILE A 255 0.39 21.46 16.55
CA ILE A 255 1.59 22.17 16.07
C ILE A 255 2.69 22.24 17.12
N THR A 256 2.35 22.31 18.40
CA THR A 256 3.34 22.38 19.47
C THR A 256 3.94 21.02 19.80
N GLN A 257 3.16 19.94 19.71
CA GLN A 257 3.59 18.58 20.05
C GLN A 257 4.34 17.90 18.90
N SER A 258 4.14 18.32 17.66
CA SER A 258 4.76 17.69 16.49
C SER A 258 6.21 18.17 16.28
N PRO A 259 7.19 17.27 16.07
CA PRO A 259 8.59 17.64 15.90
C PRO A 259 8.80 18.46 14.62
N ILE A 260 9.72 19.43 14.70
CA ILE A 260 10.14 20.27 13.58
C ILE A 260 11.51 19.80 13.13
N ASN A 261 11.64 19.48 11.84
CA ASN A 261 12.91 19.16 11.21
C ASN A 261 13.47 20.42 10.53
N LEU A 262 14.74 20.72 10.80
CA LEU A 262 15.48 21.84 10.23
C LEU A 262 16.60 21.29 9.37
N GLU A 263 16.68 21.74 8.11
CA GLU A 263 17.76 21.40 7.18
C GLU A 263 18.39 22.68 6.63
N LEU A 264 19.72 22.72 6.55
CA LEU A 264 20.49 23.86 6.07
C LEU A 264 21.05 23.54 4.68
N GLU A 265 20.72 24.34 3.68
CA GLU A 265 21.16 24.12 2.31
C GLU A 265 21.39 25.45 1.58
N ASN A 266 22.62 25.72 1.12
CA ASN A 266 22.98 26.87 0.27
C ASN A 266 22.34 28.22 0.69
N ASP A 267 22.67 28.70 1.90
CA ASP A 267 22.12 29.93 2.52
C ASP A 267 20.61 29.90 2.80
N LEU A 268 19.97 28.73 2.77
CA LEU A 268 18.57 28.52 3.13
C LEU A 268 18.44 27.62 4.37
N VAL A 269 17.48 27.97 5.22
CA VAL A 269 16.99 27.13 6.31
C VAL A 269 15.63 26.60 5.88
N LEU A 270 15.54 25.29 5.72
CA LEU A 270 14.31 24.57 5.38
C LEU A 270 13.69 24.03 6.67
N ILE A 271 12.41 24.34 6.87
CA ILE A 271 11.64 23.92 8.03
C ILE A 271 10.55 22.98 7.54
N ARG A 272 10.48 21.77 8.10
CA ARG A 272 9.42 20.81 7.82
C ARG A 272 8.78 20.35 9.12
N GLN A 273 7.46 20.33 9.14
CA GLN A 273 6.68 19.77 10.24
C GLN A 273 5.61 18.85 9.69
N GLN A 274 5.57 17.62 10.21
CA GLN A 274 4.55 16.64 9.85
C GLN A 274 3.54 16.54 10.99
N LEU A 275 2.27 16.77 10.69
CA LEU A 275 1.16 16.75 11.63
C LEU A 275 0.27 15.55 11.30
N THR A 276 0.14 14.62 12.23
CA THR A 276 -0.87 13.57 12.14
C THR A 276 -2.16 14.09 12.75
N ILE A 277 -3.19 14.24 11.93
CA ILE A 277 -4.39 15.00 12.30
C ILE A 277 -5.57 14.07 12.57
N GLY A 278 -5.53 12.87 11.99
CA GLY A 278 -6.44 11.77 12.27
C GLY A 278 -5.92 10.47 11.64
N PRO A 279 -6.68 9.38 11.77
CA PRO A 279 -6.32 8.09 11.19
C PRO A 279 -6.06 8.23 9.69
N GLY A 280 -4.84 7.91 9.25
CA GLY A 280 -4.46 7.98 7.85
C GLY A 280 -4.39 9.39 7.25
N SER A 281 -4.47 10.46 8.05
CA SER A 281 -4.49 11.84 7.56
C SER A 281 -3.33 12.64 8.12
N ILE A 282 -2.45 13.07 7.22
CA ILE A 282 -1.23 13.80 7.54
C ILE A 282 -1.27 15.16 6.83
N ILE A 283 -0.93 16.23 7.55
CA ILE A 283 -0.57 17.50 6.93
C ILE A 283 0.94 17.67 7.06
N ILE A 284 1.58 17.97 5.94
CA ILE A 284 2.98 18.34 5.89
C ILE A 284 3.03 19.84 5.67
N LEU A 285 3.59 20.53 6.65
CA LEU A 285 3.96 21.93 6.56
C LEU A 285 5.41 22.02 6.15
N PHE A 286 5.68 22.89 5.18
CA PHE A 286 7.00 23.18 4.69
C PHE A 286 7.21 24.69 4.68
N GLY A 287 8.40 25.15 5.03
CA GLY A 287 8.77 26.57 5.02
C GLY A 287 10.24 26.75 4.70
N SER A 288 10.61 27.91 4.18
CA SER A 288 12.00 28.22 3.85
C SER A 288 12.36 29.64 4.25
N PHE A 289 13.54 29.80 4.84
CA PHE A 289 14.08 31.05 5.33
C PHE A 289 15.44 31.29 4.69
N LYS A 290 15.70 32.53 4.28
CA LYS A 290 17.04 32.91 3.81
C LYS A 290 17.90 33.25 5.01
N GLN A 291 19.06 32.61 5.10
CA GLN A 291 20.08 32.93 6.09
C GLN A 291 20.77 34.23 5.65
N SER A 292 20.58 35.29 6.45
CA SER A 292 21.34 36.53 6.29
C SER A 292 22.55 36.50 7.23
N SER A 293 23.65 37.14 6.82
CA SER A 293 24.81 37.38 7.67
C SER A 293 24.52 38.34 8.82
N ASP A 294 23.49 39.17 8.67
CA ASP A 294 22.94 39.99 9.76
C ASP A 294 21.92 39.18 10.56
N LEU A 295 21.90 39.40 11.88
CA LEU A 295 21.20 38.68 12.98
C LEU A 295 19.77 38.13 12.77
N MET A 296 19.11 38.36 11.63
CA MET A 296 17.73 37.96 11.33
C MET A 296 17.65 37.16 10.02
N SER A 297 17.31 35.87 10.15
CA SER A 297 16.86 35.06 9.00
C SER A 297 15.50 35.55 8.52
N MET A 298 15.36 35.85 7.22
CA MET A 298 14.10 36.34 6.67
C MET A 298 13.29 35.20 6.06
N PRO A 299 11.98 35.05 6.38
CA PRO A 299 11.13 34.10 5.69
C PRO A 299 11.06 34.49 4.21
N ILE A 300 11.21 33.51 3.32
CA ILE A 300 10.93 33.74 1.90
C ILE A 300 9.41 33.89 1.77
N ILE A 301 8.97 35.03 1.25
CA ILE A 301 7.55 35.35 1.07
C ILE A 301 6.88 34.23 0.25
N ASP A 302 5.72 33.77 0.70
CA ASP A 302 4.89 32.70 0.10
C ASP A 302 5.52 31.30 0.02
N HIS A 303 6.57 31.03 0.80
CA HIS A 303 7.23 29.73 0.81
C HIS A 303 6.78 28.78 1.93
N ILE A 304 5.84 29.23 2.78
CA ILE A 304 5.20 28.33 3.74
C ILE A 304 4.04 27.64 3.04
N GLN A 305 4.23 26.36 2.73
CA GLN A 305 3.29 25.52 2.02
C GLN A 305 2.67 24.49 2.97
N LEU A 306 1.42 24.15 2.69
CA LEU A 306 0.68 23.08 3.34
C LEU A 306 0.32 22.07 2.26
N SER A 307 0.77 20.83 2.41
CA SER A 307 0.27 19.70 1.64
C SER A 307 -0.44 18.73 2.57
N SER A 308 -1.53 18.15 2.11
CA SER A 308 -2.22 17.07 2.80
C SER A 308 -1.93 15.75 2.09
N GLU A 309 -1.69 14.72 2.89
CA GLU A 309 -1.53 13.34 2.44
C GLU A 309 -2.56 12.48 3.18
N ALA A 310 -3.41 11.80 2.41
CA ALA A 310 -4.30 10.78 2.91
C ALA A 310 -3.72 9.41 2.55
N THR A 311 -3.54 8.57 3.56
CA THR A 311 -3.09 7.18 3.44
C THR A 311 -4.05 6.31 4.22
N HIS A 312 -4.79 5.40 3.57
CA HIS A 312 -5.70 4.50 4.28
C HIS A 312 -5.83 3.18 3.52
N SER A 313 -5.43 2.07 4.13
CA SER A 313 -5.49 0.73 3.52
C SER A 313 -6.89 0.11 3.50
N GLY A 314 -7.81 0.70 4.26
CA GLY A 314 -9.16 0.17 4.50
C GLY A 314 -9.23 -0.74 5.73
N PHE A 315 -8.12 -0.91 6.43
CA PHE A 315 -8.01 -1.57 7.74
C PHE A 315 -8.00 -0.51 8.86
N PRO A 316 -8.56 -0.79 10.06
CA PRO A 316 -8.56 0.18 11.15
C PRO A 316 -7.16 0.47 11.69
N TYR A 317 -6.86 1.74 11.95
CA TYR A 317 -5.74 2.13 12.80
C TYR A 317 -6.03 1.78 14.27
N PRO A 318 -5.01 1.63 15.15
CA PRO A 318 -5.25 1.44 16.59
C PRO A 318 -6.17 2.52 17.18
N SER A 319 -6.03 3.76 16.72
CA SER A 319 -6.90 4.88 17.08
C SER A 319 -8.37 4.73 16.66
N GLN A 320 -8.66 3.88 15.66
CA GLN A 320 -10.03 3.57 15.23
C GLN A 320 -10.59 2.32 15.93
N HIS A 321 -9.74 1.47 16.51
CA HIS A 321 -10.12 0.28 17.27
C HIS A 321 -9.66 0.38 18.72
N CYS A 322 -10.24 1.32 19.49
CA CYS A 322 -10.06 1.38 20.94
C CYS A 322 -8.61 1.58 21.45
N GLY A 323 -7.69 2.13 20.65
CA GLY A 323 -6.28 2.26 21.04
C GLY A 323 -5.47 0.96 20.89
N TRP A 324 -6.04 -0.07 20.24
CA TRP A 324 -5.40 -1.34 19.94
C TRP A 324 -5.89 -1.87 18.59
N ALA A 325 -5.04 -1.99 17.59
CA ALA A 325 -5.36 -2.76 16.39
C ALA A 325 -4.15 -3.60 16.01
N LEU A 326 -4.42 -4.72 15.37
CA LEU A 326 -3.46 -5.44 14.55
C LEU A 326 -3.22 -4.63 13.26
N ILE A 327 -2.77 -5.27 12.20
CA ILE A 327 -2.38 -4.56 10.98
C ILE A 327 -2.79 -5.30 9.72
N ASP A 328 -2.91 -4.55 8.64
CA ASP A 328 -3.44 -5.01 7.36
C ASP A 328 -2.65 -6.17 6.76
N GLU A 329 -1.34 -6.23 6.99
CA GLU A 329 -0.46 -7.30 6.53
C GLU A 329 -0.87 -8.68 7.08
N LEU A 330 -1.59 -8.74 8.22
CA LEU A 330 -2.10 -9.99 8.79
C LEU A 330 -3.41 -10.49 8.15
N VAL A 331 -4.04 -9.67 7.31
CA VAL A 331 -5.24 -10.06 6.54
C VAL A 331 -5.02 -9.96 5.03
N HIS A 332 -3.85 -9.54 4.58
CA HIS A 332 -3.57 -9.38 3.16
C HIS A 332 -3.00 -10.67 2.55
N ALA A 333 -3.89 -11.62 2.27
CA ALA A 333 -3.53 -12.97 1.82
C ALA A 333 -2.84 -13.05 0.44
N TYR A 334 -2.74 -11.93 -0.30
CA TYR A 334 -2.04 -11.82 -1.60
C TYR A 334 -2.38 -12.90 -2.64
N THR A 335 -3.57 -13.49 -2.57
CA THR A 335 -3.95 -14.67 -3.35
C THR A 335 -4.06 -14.38 -4.83
N LEU A 336 -3.48 -15.24 -5.68
CA LEU A 336 -3.56 -15.09 -7.13
C LEU A 336 -4.94 -15.48 -7.69
N ARG A 337 -5.72 -16.29 -6.94
CA ARG A 337 -7.00 -16.87 -7.35
C ARG A 337 -8.11 -16.62 -6.34
N THR A 338 -8.47 -15.35 -6.16
CA THR A 338 -9.54 -14.92 -5.23
C THR A 338 -10.88 -15.60 -5.46
N GLU A 339 -11.14 -16.17 -6.64
CA GLU A 339 -12.35 -16.95 -6.94
C GLU A 339 -12.48 -18.26 -6.16
N GLN A 340 -11.37 -18.79 -5.63
CA GLN A 340 -11.35 -20.03 -4.85
C GLN A 340 -11.55 -19.81 -3.34
N ILE A 341 -11.63 -18.55 -2.92
CA ILE A 341 -11.80 -18.12 -1.53
C ILE A 341 -12.94 -17.09 -1.42
N PRO A 342 -14.20 -17.51 -1.65
CA PRO A 342 -15.33 -16.61 -1.73
C PRO A 342 -15.54 -15.75 -0.48
N LEU A 343 -15.32 -16.26 0.74
CA LEU A 343 -15.49 -15.45 1.96
C LEU A 343 -14.43 -14.34 2.01
N TYR A 344 -13.16 -14.69 1.81
CA TYR A 344 -12.08 -13.72 1.76
C TYR A 344 -12.32 -12.67 0.66
N ARG A 345 -12.74 -13.09 -0.53
CA ARG A 345 -13.00 -12.20 -1.67
C ARG A 345 -14.06 -11.15 -1.35
N GLN A 346 -15.12 -11.52 -0.61
CA GLN A 346 -16.15 -10.57 -0.19
C GLN A 346 -15.57 -9.50 0.74
N ILE A 347 -14.79 -9.91 1.75
CA ILE A 347 -14.15 -9.01 2.70
C ILE A 347 -13.15 -8.09 2.00
N GLU A 348 -12.29 -8.65 1.14
CA GLU A 348 -11.31 -7.89 0.37
C GLU A 348 -11.98 -6.84 -0.53
N SER A 349 -13.11 -7.17 -1.14
CA SER A 349 -13.86 -6.22 -1.98
C SER A 349 -14.44 -5.05 -1.18
N ARG A 350 -15.00 -5.32 0.01
CA ARG A 350 -15.51 -4.29 0.93
C ARG A 350 -14.37 -3.39 1.41
N LYS A 351 -13.25 -3.98 1.84
CA LYS A 351 -12.03 -3.26 2.25
C LYS A 351 -11.51 -2.35 1.15
N LYS A 352 -11.36 -2.84 -0.08
CA LYS A 352 -10.88 -2.03 -1.23
C LYS A 352 -11.82 -0.86 -1.52
N LYS A 353 -13.14 -1.09 -1.48
CA LYS A 353 -14.14 -0.03 -1.64
C LYS A 353 -14.02 1.02 -0.54
N LEU A 354 -13.94 0.60 0.73
CA LEU A 354 -13.81 1.51 1.86
C LEU A 354 -12.51 2.32 1.82
N SER A 355 -11.38 1.69 1.46
CA SER A 355 -10.10 2.39 1.27
C SER A 355 -10.24 3.53 0.25
N GLN A 356 -10.89 3.31 -0.89
CA GLN A 356 -11.14 4.36 -1.87
C GLN A 356 -12.00 5.49 -1.30
N LEU A 357 -13.07 5.16 -0.56
CA LEU A 357 -13.92 6.17 0.08
C LEU A 357 -13.15 6.99 1.11
N LEU A 358 -12.35 6.36 1.96
CA LEU A 358 -11.53 7.04 2.97
C LEU A 358 -10.39 7.88 2.39
N LEU A 359 -10.04 7.70 1.12
CA LEU A 359 -9.03 8.50 0.43
C LEU A 359 -9.64 9.68 -0.35
N PHE A 360 -10.87 9.55 -0.84
CA PHE A 360 -11.43 10.47 -1.85
C PHE A 360 -12.78 11.07 -1.50
N ASP A 361 -13.50 10.50 -0.52
CA ASP A 361 -14.83 10.93 -0.14
C ASP A 361 -14.77 11.71 1.19
N LEU A 362 -15.04 13.01 1.11
CA LEU A 362 -14.97 13.92 2.26
C LEU A 362 -15.92 13.51 3.39
N ASP A 363 -17.05 12.91 3.08
CA ASP A 363 -18.02 12.48 4.09
C ASP A 363 -17.47 11.29 4.88
N TYR A 364 -16.83 10.34 4.20
CA TYR A 364 -16.17 9.20 4.85
C TYR A 364 -14.95 9.62 5.66
N ILE A 365 -14.17 10.58 5.17
CA ILE A 365 -13.03 11.16 5.90
C ILE A 365 -13.53 11.86 7.17
N ALA A 366 -14.54 12.72 7.05
CA ALA A 366 -15.12 13.45 8.18
C ALA A 366 -15.72 12.49 9.21
N LYS A 367 -16.43 11.45 8.75
CA LYS A 367 -17.00 10.40 9.59
C LYS A 367 -15.92 9.64 10.36
N SER A 368 -14.87 9.19 9.67
CA SER A 368 -13.74 8.48 10.28
C SER A 368 -13.09 9.32 11.39
N TYR A 369 -12.89 10.60 11.11
CA TYR A 369 -12.34 11.54 12.08
C TYR A 369 -13.28 11.76 13.27
N GLN A 370 -14.58 11.92 13.04
CA GLN A 370 -15.58 12.07 14.09
C GLN A 370 -15.63 10.85 15.01
N GLN A 371 -15.59 9.64 14.46
CA GLN A 371 -15.54 8.40 15.25
C GLN A 371 -14.26 8.33 16.09
N PHE A 372 -13.10 8.67 15.51
CA PHE A 372 -11.83 8.75 16.25
C PHE A 372 -11.94 9.71 17.44
N LYS A 373 -12.47 10.91 17.23
CA LYS A 373 -12.62 11.91 18.29
C LYS A 373 -13.52 11.42 19.42
N LEU A 374 -14.68 10.86 19.08
CA LEU A 374 -15.64 10.33 20.05
C LEU A 374 -15.04 9.14 20.83
N LYS A 375 -14.33 8.23 20.17
CA LYS A 375 -13.66 7.09 20.81
C LYS A 375 -12.56 7.57 21.77
N ARG A 376 -11.72 8.52 21.36
CA ARG A 376 -10.68 9.13 22.21
C ARG A 376 -11.28 9.75 23.47
N GLU A 377 -12.25 10.65 23.30
CA GLU A 377 -12.86 11.36 24.44
C GLU A 377 -13.52 10.40 25.44
N ASN A 378 -14.24 9.39 24.93
CA ASN A 378 -14.87 8.38 25.78
C ASN A 378 -13.85 7.46 26.45
N PHE A 379 -12.75 7.14 25.77
CA PHE A 379 -11.67 6.36 26.36
C PHE A 379 -11.03 7.10 27.55
N ASP A 380 -10.60 8.35 27.34
CA ASP A 380 -9.89 9.11 28.37
C ASP A 380 -10.78 9.42 29.59
N LYS A 381 -12.08 9.71 29.36
CA LYS A 381 -13.08 9.89 30.43
C LYS A 381 -13.30 8.61 31.25
N ASN A 382 -13.14 7.43 30.65
CA ASN A 382 -13.47 6.14 31.26
C ASN A 382 -12.24 5.21 31.39
N LYS A 383 -11.03 5.78 31.46
CA LYS A 383 -9.77 5.03 31.50
C LYS A 383 -9.69 4.00 32.63
N ALA A 384 -10.39 4.24 33.75
CA ALA A 384 -10.44 3.30 34.88
C ALA A 384 -11.16 1.98 34.55
N ILE A 385 -12.07 1.99 33.58
CA ILE A 385 -12.81 0.81 33.12
C ILE A 385 -12.06 0.14 31.95
N ILE A 386 -11.56 0.95 31.01
CA ILE A 386 -11.03 0.43 29.74
C ILE A 386 -9.59 -0.09 29.89
N LEU A 387 -8.72 0.56 30.68
CA LEU A 387 -7.33 0.10 30.85
C LEU A 387 -7.23 -1.32 31.45
N PRO A 388 -8.04 -1.70 32.45
CA PRO A 388 -8.10 -3.10 32.91
C PRO A 388 -8.45 -4.10 31.81
N LEU A 389 -9.38 -3.77 30.91
CA LEU A 389 -9.74 -4.65 29.78
C LEU A 389 -8.57 -4.81 28.79
N HIS A 390 -7.89 -3.71 28.46
CA HIS A 390 -6.68 -3.77 27.64
C HIS A 390 -5.60 -4.63 28.30
N ARG A 391 -5.39 -4.48 29.61
CA ARG A 391 -4.45 -5.30 30.35
C ARG A 391 -4.82 -6.79 30.27
N GLN A 392 -6.10 -7.13 30.49
CA GLN A 392 -6.58 -8.51 30.37
C GLN A 392 -6.35 -9.08 28.97
N LEU A 393 -6.59 -8.28 27.92
CA LEU A 393 -6.31 -8.65 26.54
C LEU A 393 -4.82 -8.98 26.34
N GLN A 394 -3.90 -8.12 26.82
CA GLN A 394 -2.46 -8.40 26.73
C GLN A 394 -2.04 -9.63 27.54
N GLU A 395 -2.61 -9.84 28.73
CA GLU A 395 -2.37 -11.04 29.52
C GLU A 395 -2.86 -12.30 28.78
N ALA A 396 -4.02 -12.25 28.10
CA ALA A 396 -4.53 -13.36 27.29
C ALA A 396 -3.62 -13.66 26.10
N ILE A 397 -3.12 -12.64 25.41
CA ILE A 397 -2.14 -12.79 24.32
C ILE A 397 -0.88 -13.50 24.83
N LEU A 398 -0.32 -13.04 25.96
CA LEU A 398 0.89 -13.65 26.54
C LEU A 398 0.66 -15.09 27.01
N LYS A 399 -0.53 -15.42 27.52
CA LYS A 399 -0.88 -16.80 27.87
C LYS A 399 -0.95 -17.68 26.63
N GLY A 400 -1.58 -17.19 25.55
CA GLY A 400 -1.73 -17.90 24.29
C GLY A 400 -0.40 -18.26 23.61
N CYS A 401 0.66 -17.47 23.83
CA CYS A 401 2.00 -17.74 23.32
C CYS A 401 2.99 -18.27 24.37
N PHE A 402 2.51 -18.72 25.53
CA PHE A 402 3.33 -19.27 26.63
C PHE A 402 4.42 -18.30 27.17
N LEU A 403 4.20 -16.99 27.04
CA LEU A 403 5.07 -15.95 27.60
C LEU A 403 4.52 -15.35 28.90
N PHE A 404 3.44 -15.89 29.46
CA PHE A 404 2.88 -15.37 30.71
C PHE A 404 3.65 -15.87 31.95
N THR A 405 4.71 -15.14 32.30
CA THR A 405 5.55 -15.38 33.49
C THR A 405 5.35 -14.30 34.54
N GLU A 406 5.75 -14.54 35.80
CA GLU A 406 5.70 -13.53 36.86
C GLU A 406 6.52 -12.28 36.52
N ASN A 407 7.64 -12.41 35.80
CA ASN A 407 8.41 -11.26 35.34
C ASN A 407 7.62 -10.43 34.31
N ASN A 408 7.01 -11.09 33.33
CA ASN A 408 6.24 -10.41 32.27
C ASN A 408 4.96 -9.77 32.83
N LYS A 409 4.35 -10.38 33.85
CA LYS A 409 3.25 -9.79 34.61
C LYS A 409 3.65 -8.51 35.35
N LYS A 410 4.87 -8.45 35.89
CA LYS A 410 5.42 -7.22 36.49
C LYS A 410 5.62 -6.13 35.45
N ILE A 411 6.20 -6.46 34.29
CA ILE A 411 6.36 -5.51 33.17
C ILE A 411 5.02 -4.90 32.78
N LEU A 412 3.98 -5.72 32.58
CA LEU A 412 2.63 -5.23 32.28
C LEU A 412 2.07 -4.35 33.39
N SER A 413 2.26 -4.73 34.66
CA SER A 413 1.73 -3.94 35.79
C SER A 413 2.34 -2.54 35.85
N ILE A 414 3.67 -2.45 35.77
CA ILE A 414 4.41 -1.17 35.77
C ILE A 414 3.99 -0.31 34.57
N PHE A 415 3.86 -0.92 33.40
CA PHE A 415 3.42 -0.23 32.18
C PHE A 415 2.03 0.38 32.30
N TYR A 416 1.04 -0.38 32.80
CA TYR A 416 -0.33 0.13 32.94
C TYR A 416 -0.48 1.16 34.06
N GLU A 417 0.32 1.10 35.12
CA GLU A 417 0.40 2.15 36.14
C GLU A 417 0.89 3.48 35.53
N LYS A 418 1.90 3.40 34.66
CA LYS A 418 2.44 4.54 33.93
C LYS A 418 1.44 5.13 32.95
N ILE A 419 0.75 4.29 32.16
CA ILE A 419 -0.31 4.75 31.25
C ILE A 419 -1.44 5.42 32.02
N HIS A 420 -1.86 4.85 33.15
CA HIS A 420 -2.94 5.41 33.93
C HIS A 420 -2.65 6.86 34.37
N SER A 421 -1.39 7.14 34.64
CA SER A 421 -0.87 8.46 35.05
C SER A 421 -0.63 9.42 33.88
N SER A 422 -0.73 8.96 32.62
CA SER A 422 -0.59 9.80 31.43
C SER A 422 -1.75 10.80 31.30
N VAL A 423 -1.45 11.96 30.71
CA VAL A 423 -2.45 12.98 30.35
C VAL A 423 -3.44 12.44 29.31
N SER A 424 -2.96 11.62 28.38
CA SER A 424 -3.77 10.95 27.36
C SER A 424 -3.36 9.48 27.25
N PRO A 425 -3.97 8.59 28.04
CA PRO A 425 -3.77 7.14 27.93
C PRO A 425 -4.05 6.59 26.54
N PHE A 426 -5.10 7.10 25.88
CA PHE A 426 -5.52 6.65 24.56
C PHE A 426 -4.45 6.91 23.49
N ASP A 427 -3.91 8.13 23.43
CA ASP A 427 -2.90 8.50 22.44
C ASP A 427 -1.60 7.72 22.66
N LEU A 428 -1.21 7.53 23.93
CA LEU A 428 -0.01 6.76 24.27
C LEU A 428 -0.16 5.30 23.84
N LEU A 429 -1.27 4.63 24.19
CA LEU A 429 -1.54 3.25 23.75
C LEU A 429 -1.57 3.12 22.23
N THR A 430 -2.25 4.03 21.55
CA THR A 430 -2.32 4.08 20.08
C THR A 430 -0.91 4.15 19.48
N SER A 431 -0.10 5.12 19.91
CA SER A 431 1.25 5.33 19.38
C SER A 431 2.17 4.13 19.60
N LEU A 432 2.07 3.49 20.76
CA LEU A 432 2.88 2.31 21.10
C LEU A 432 2.44 1.11 20.29
N GLN A 433 1.14 0.94 20.08
CA GLN A 433 0.63 -0.13 19.24
C GLN A 433 1.03 0.05 17.78
N GLU A 434 0.95 1.27 17.24
CA GLU A 434 1.47 1.58 15.90
C GLU A 434 2.97 1.32 15.80
N GLU A 435 3.75 1.63 16.83
CA GLU A 435 5.17 1.32 16.86
C GLU A 435 5.44 -0.19 16.86
N ILE A 436 4.69 -0.95 17.67
CA ILE A 436 4.81 -2.41 17.75
C ILE A 436 4.49 -3.04 16.40
N THR A 437 3.33 -2.75 15.81
CA THR A 437 2.93 -3.36 14.53
C THR A 437 3.84 -2.94 13.39
N ARG A 438 4.29 -1.68 13.37
CA ARG A 438 5.26 -1.18 12.37
C ARG A 438 6.59 -1.92 12.45
N LYS A 439 7.18 -2.07 13.65
CA LYS A 439 8.50 -2.69 13.82
C LYS A 439 8.48 -4.20 13.69
N PHE A 440 7.47 -4.87 14.25
CA PHE A 440 7.46 -6.33 14.39
C PHE A 440 6.65 -7.07 13.33
N ILE A 441 5.87 -6.36 12.50
CA ILE A 441 5.03 -6.97 11.46
C ILE A 441 5.28 -6.30 10.11
N GLN A 442 4.99 -5.01 9.99
CA GLN A 442 5.06 -4.29 8.71
C GLN A 442 6.49 -4.24 8.15
N TYR A 443 7.48 -3.89 8.98
CA TYR A 443 8.86 -3.80 8.54
C TYR A 443 9.42 -5.16 8.07
N PRO A 444 9.27 -6.27 8.84
CA PRO A 444 9.63 -7.60 8.37
C PRO A 444 8.91 -8.02 7.07
N ALA A 445 7.60 -7.78 6.97
CA ALA A 445 6.82 -8.09 5.77
C ALA A 445 7.35 -7.33 4.54
N LYS A 446 7.64 -6.03 4.72
CA LYS A 446 8.21 -5.18 3.67
C LYS A 446 9.61 -5.65 3.26
N LEU A 447 10.47 -6.00 4.22
CA LEU A 447 11.79 -6.55 3.91
C LEU A 447 11.71 -7.83 3.08
N LEU A 448 10.78 -8.73 3.43
CA LEU A 448 10.56 -9.96 2.66
C LEU A 448 10.06 -9.66 1.24
N GLU A 449 9.14 -8.71 1.09
CA GLU A 449 8.64 -8.28 -0.20
C GLU A 449 9.73 -7.60 -1.04
N ASP A 450 10.51 -6.69 -0.46
CA ASP A 450 11.61 -5.99 -1.12
C ASP A 450 12.70 -6.97 -1.58
N GLU A 451 13.08 -7.93 -0.72
CA GLU A 451 14.01 -9.01 -1.10
C GLU A 451 13.45 -9.86 -2.24
N TRP A 452 12.17 -10.21 -2.18
CA TRP A 452 11.51 -10.94 -3.26
C TRP A 452 11.46 -10.12 -4.54
N LEU A 453 11.35 -8.79 -4.50
CA LEU A 453 11.25 -7.94 -5.69
C LEU A 453 12.61 -7.57 -6.30
N GLU A 454 13.61 -7.33 -5.46
CA GLU A 454 14.90 -6.74 -5.84
C GLU A 454 16.07 -7.77 -5.78
N GLY A 455 15.90 -8.86 -5.03
CA GLY A 455 16.89 -9.93 -4.82
C GLY A 455 17.10 -10.86 -6.03
N ASN A 456 17.63 -10.34 -7.14
CA ASN A 456 17.81 -11.07 -8.40
C ASN A 456 18.73 -12.31 -8.33
N GLN A 457 19.46 -12.52 -7.23
CA GLN A 457 20.34 -13.67 -7.02
C GLN A 457 20.10 -14.44 -5.72
N THR A 458 19.03 -14.14 -5.01
CA THR A 458 18.85 -14.68 -3.65
C THR A 458 18.17 -16.04 -3.71
N LEU A 459 18.41 -16.87 -2.68
CA LEU A 459 17.78 -18.19 -2.57
C LEU A 459 16.25 -18.09 -2.59
N LEU A 460 15.70 -16.95 -2.18
CA LEU A 460 14.28 -16.65 -2.22
C LEU A 460 13.70 -16.70 -3.65
N ARG A 461 14.46 -16.30 -4.68
CA ARG A 461 14.03 -16.35 -6.09
C ARG A 461 14.47 -17.60 -6.84
N LYS A 462 15.71 -18.03 -6.61
CA LYS A 462 16.36 -19.07 -7.44
C LYS A 462 16.41 -20.43 -6.77
N GLY A 463 16.18 -20.49 -5.46
CA GLY A 463 16.23 -21.74 -4.71
C GLY A 463 15.08 -22.68 -5.05
N THR A 464 15.19 -23.89 -4.56
CA THR A 464 14.12 -24.88 -4.44
C THR A 464 13.02 -24.39 -3.49
N PRO A 465 11.80 -24.94 -3.54
CA PRO A 465 10.73 -24.57 -2.60
C PRO A 465 11.15 -24.59 -1.11
N ALA A 466 11.96 -25.57 -0.70
CA ALA A 466 12.47 -25.66 0.66
C ALA A 466 13.48 -24.55 0.98
N GLU A 467 14.41 -24.25 0.08
CA GLU A 467 15.37 -23.15 0.24
C GLU A 467 14.67 -21.79 0.26
N ARG A 468 13.63 -21.60 -0.55
CA ARG A 468 12.83 -20.37 -0.55
C ARG A 468 12.11 -20.18 0.77
N PHE A 469 11.46 -21.23 1.29
CA PHE A 469 10.82 -21.19 2.60
C PHE A 469 11.82 -20.86 3.70
N GLN A 470 12.97 -21.55 3.72
CA GLN A 470 13.98 -21.32 4.75
C GLN A 470 14.56 -19.90 4.66
N GLN A 471 14.83 -19.39 3.45
CA GLN A 471 15.31 -18.01 3.28
C GLN A 471 14.26 -16.99 3.73
N ALA A 472 12.99 -17.17 3.36
CA ALA A 472 11.89 -16.29 3.80
C ALA A 472 11.79 -16.27 5.33
N LYS A 473 11.84 -17.45 5.94
CA LYS A 473 11.82 -17.60 7.40
C LYS A 473 13.01 -16.90 8.06
N THR A 474 14.23 -17.10 7.55
CA THR A 474 15.43 -16.43 8.06
C THR A 474 15.30 -14.90 7.99
N ILE A 475 14.79 -14.33 6.89
CA ILE A 475 14.60 -12.87 6.78
C ILE A 475 13.66 -12.35 7.86
N LEU A 476 12.53 -13.03 8.09
CA LEU A 476 11.56 -12.64 9.11
C LEU A 476 12.10 -12.83 10.54
N GLU A 477 12.89 -13.88 10.78
CA GLU A 477 13.52 -14.14 12.08
C GLU A 477 14.63 -13.14 12.39
N THR A 478 15.56 -12.91 11.45
CA THR A 478 16.66 -11.97 11.62
C THR A 478 16.18 -10.53 11.75
N SER A 479 15.19 -10.10 10.97
CA SER A 479 14.63 -8.74 11.10
C SER A 479 13.96 -8.53 12.45
N ARG A 480 13.24 -9.53 12.98
CA ARG A 480 12.65 -9.48 14.32
C ARG A 480 13.72 -9.40 15.41
N GLU A 481 14.77 -10.23 15.31
CA GLU A 481 15.89 -10.23 16.26
C GLU A 481 16.65 -8.91 16.24
N GLN A 482 16.87 -8.34 15.06
CA GLN A 482 17.44 -7.01 14.91
C GLN A 482 16.58 -5.95 15.62
N MET A 483 15.26 -5.95 15.43
CA MET A 483 14.39 -5.01 16.14
C MET A 483 14.43 -5.19 17.66
N LEU A 484 14.53 -6.43 18.16
CA LEU A 484 14.70 -6.69 19.60
C LEU A 484 16.03 -6.18 20.14
N SER A 485 17.11 -6.30 19.36
CA SER A 485 18.42 -5.73 19.68
C SER A 485 18.37 -4.21 19.71
N ASP A 486 17.86 -3.59 18.64
CA ASP A 486 17.76 -2.13 18.50
C ASP A 486 16.96 -1.49 19.65
N ILE A 487 15.95 -2.17 20.19
CA ILE A 487 15.19 -1.69 21.35
C ILE A 487 15.93 -1.94 22.66
N SER A 488 16.74 -3.00 22.75
CA SER A 488 17.54 -3.30 23.94
C SER A 488 18.76 -2.38 24.07
N ASP A 489 19.21 -1.80 22.96
CA ASP A 489 20.28 -0.79 22.92
C ASP A 489 19.79 0.61 23.36
N LEU A 490 18.47 0.82 23.48
CA LEU A 490 17.89 2.03 24.06
C LEU A 490 17.94 1.95 25.60
N GLU A 491 18.01 3.11 26.28
CA GLU A 491 17.90 3.15 27.75
C GLU A 491 16.69 2.35 28.23
N GLU A 492 16.95 1.38 29.11
CA GLU A 492 15.94 0.45 29.59
C GLU A 492 14.89 1.20 30.41
N ASN A 493 13.68 1.30 29.87
CA ASN A 493 12.55 1.96 30.51
C ASN A 493 11.30 1.08 30.36
N ASP A 494 10.27 1.37 31.15
CA ASP A 494 9.06 0.53 31.21
C ASP A 494 8.37 0.40 29.84
N ILE A 495 8.50 1.42 29.00
CA ILE A 495 7.91 1.44 27.65
C ILE A 495 8.70 0.51 26.72
N SER A 496 10.04 0.56 26.74
CA SER A 496 10.86 -0.34 25.92
C SER A 496 10.74 -1.79 26.39
N ALA A 497 10.57 -2.04 27.70
CA ALA A 497 10.24 -3.36 28.22
C ALA A 497 8.88 -3.88 27.71
N TYR A 498 7.84 -3.04 27.73
CA TYR A 498 6.53 -3.39 27.18
C TYR A 498 6.57 -3.67 25.67
N ILE A 499 7.20 -2.79 24.88
CA ILE A 499 7.34 -2.96 23.42
C ILE A 499 8.06 -4.27 23.10
N ARG A 500 9.15 -4.60 23.81
CA ARG A 500 9.86 -5.88 23.62
C ARG A 500 8.96 -7.08 23.92
N LEU A 501 8.19 -7.02 25.01
CA LEU A 501 7.33 -8.11 25.45
C LEU A 501 6.20 -8.39 24.44
N ILE A 502 5.38 -7.38 24.14
CA ILE A 502 4.24 -7.54 23.22
C ILE A 502 4.70 -7.68 21.77
N GLY A 503 5.72 -6.91 21.37
CA GLY A 503 6.32 -6.98 20.04
C GLY A 503 6.93 -8.34 19.74
N SER A 504 7.60 -8.98 20.70
CA SER A 504 8.12 -10.35 20.53
C SER A 504 6.99 -11.36 20.34
N ALA A 505 5.90 -11.26 21.12
CA ALA A 505 4.75 -12.15 21.05
C ALA A 505 4.04 -12.08 19.70
N LEU A 506 3.61 -10.87 19.30
CA LEU A 506 2.92 -10.65 18.03
C LEU A 506 3.85 -10.85 16.83
N GLY A 507 5.09 -10.37 16.95
CA GLY A 507 6.10 -10.48 15.91
C GLY A 507 6.54 -11.90 15.62
N LYS A 508 6.41 -12.83 16.58
CA LYS A 508 6.65 -14.26 16.30
C LYS A 508 5.46 -14.88 15.57
N ALA A 509 4.25 -14.63 16.05
CA ALA A 509 3.04 -15.18 15.44
C ALA A 509 2.79 -14.67 14.01
N SER A 510 3.11 -13.39 13.75
CA SER A 510 2.99 -12.81 12.40
C SER A 510 3.86 -13.51 11.36
N GLN A 511 5.01 -14.10 11.74
CA GLN A 511 5.93 -14.72 10.77
C GLN A 511 5.26 -15.85 10.00
N ASN A 512 4.59 -16.77 10.69
CA ASN A 512 3.96 -17.91 10.03
C ASN A 512 2.74 -17.48 9.20
N ILE A 513 1.99 -16.47 9.65
CA ILE A 513 0.88 -15.87 8.88
C ILE A 513 1.43 -15.26 7.57
N LEU A 514 2.49 -14.45 7.66
CA LEU A 514 3.14 -13.84 6.50
C LEU A 514 3.70 -14.92 5.56
N LEU A 515 4.39 -15.94 6.08
CA LEU A 515 4.89 -17.05 5.27
C LEU A 515 3.76 -17.81 4.57
N GLN A 516 2.63 -18.04 5.24
CA GLN A 516 1.46 -18.64 4.60
C GLN A 516 0.97 -17.80 3.41
N TYR A 517 0.86 -16.48 3.58
CA TYR A 517 0.40 -15.58 2.51
C TYR A 517 1.38 -15.43 1.36
N PHE A 518 2.69 -15.43 1.65
CA PHE A 518 3.73 -15.36 0.62
C PHE A 518 4.00 -16.71 -0.08
N SER A 519 3.49 -17.81 0.46
CA SER A 519 3.72 -19.17 -0.07
C SER A 519 3.31 -19.32 -1.53
N GLU A 520 2.16 -18.77 -1.93
CA GLU A 520 1.69 -18.83 -3.32
C GLU A 520 2.57 -18.00 -4.26
N LYS A 521 2.97 -16.79 -3.84
CA LYS A 521 3.78 -15.88 -4.67
C LYS A 521 5.21 -16.37 -4.87
N ILE A 522 5.83 -16.85 -3.80
CA ILE A 522 7.24 -17.26 -3.80
C ILE A 522 7.38 -18.73 -4.24
N GLY A 523 6.33 -19.53 -4.06
CA GLY A 523 6.28 -20.92 -4.52
C GLY A 523 6.93 -21.89 -3.55
N TYR A 524 6.40 -21.97 -2.33
CA TYR A 524 6.78 -22.97 -1.32
C TYR A 524 5.56 -23.53 -0.57
N ALA A 525 5.77 -24.58 0.23
CA ALA A 525 4.71 -25.18 1.04
C ALA A 525 4.29 -24.20 2.15
N PRO A 526 3.00 -23.82 2.25
CA PRO A 526 2.55 -22.95 3.33
C PRO A 526 2.79 -23.63 4.69
N PRO A 527 3.28 -22.91 5.71
CA PRO A 527 3.31 -23.44 7.07
C PRO A 527 1.89 -23.63 7.60
N MET A 528 1.73 -24.63 8.48
CA MET A 528 0.54 -24.77 9.32
C MET A 528 0.60 -23.72 10.42
N LEU A 529 -0.53 -23.05 10.66
CA LEU A 529 -0.64 -22.09 11.75
C LEU A 529 -1.00 -22.82 13.04
N SER A 530 -0.33 -22.47 14.14
CA SER A 530 -0.72 -22.87 15.49
C SER A 530 -2.06 -22.24 15.90
N ASP A 531 -2.69 -22.77 16.96
CA ASP A 531 -3.93 -22.20 17.51
C ASP A 531 -3.79 -20.69 17.81
N PHE A 532 -2.67 -20.29 18.42
CA PHE A 532 -2.40 -18.89 18.72
C PHE A 532 -2.26 -18.03 17.45
N GLU A 533 -1.57 -18.51 16.43
CA GLU A 533 -1.40 -17.79 15.16
C GLU A 533 -2.73 -17.66 14.41
N ARG A 534 -3.54 -18.72 14.39
CA ARG A 534 -4.90 -18.67 13.85
C ARG A 534 -5.75 -17.64 14.60
N LYS A 535 -5.64 -17.55 15.94
CA LYS A 535 -6.33 -16.52 16.76
C LYS A 535 -5.85 -15.10 16.47
N VAL A 536 -4.55 -14.89 16.24
CA VAL A 536 -4.01 -13.58 15.82
C VAL A 536 -4.58 -13.18 14.46
N GLN A 537 -4.58 -14.09 13.49
CA GLN A 537 -5.16 -13.86 12.16
C GLN A 537 -6.67 -13.59 12.23
N LEU A 538 -7.39 -14.37 13.03
CA LEU A 538 -8.82 -14.23 13.28
C LEU A 538 -9.17 -12.88 13.91
N CYS A 539 -8.40 -12.46 14.91
CA CYS A 539 -8.55 -11.15 15.55
C CYS A 539 -8.35 -10.02 14.53
N ALA A 540 -7.36 -10.13 13.63
CA ALA A 540 -7.15 -9.12 12.59
C ALA A 540 -8.35 -9.04 11.63
N PHE A 541 -8.93 -10.17 11.23
CA PHE A 541 -10.14 -10.19 10.40
C PHE A 541 -11.36 -9.64 11.15
N GLU A 542 -11.52 -9.97 12.43
CA GLU A 542 -12.61 -9.45 13.24
C GLU A 542 -12.54 -7.93 13.36
N GLN A 543 -11.36 -7.38 13.66
CA GLN A 543 -11.14 -5.93 13.70
C GLN A 543 -11.46 -5.27 12.35
N LEU A 544 -11.06 -5.88 11.24
CA LEU A 544 -11.43 -5.41 9.90
C LEU A 544 -12.95 -5.42 9.70
N LEU A 545 -13.63 -6.52 10.03
CA LEU A 545 -15.09 -6.65 9.85
C LEU A 545 -15.85 -5.62 10.67
N VAL A 546 -15.48 -5.44 11.95
CA VAL A 546 -16.03 -4.39 12.81
C VAL A 546 -15.84 -3.02 12.19
N PHE A 547 -14.64 -2.73 11.68
CA PHE A 547 -14.37 -1.43 11.06
C PHE A 547 -15.16 -1.20 9.77
N LEU A 548 -15.31 -2.23 8.93
CA LEU A 548 -16.15 -2.16 7.73
C LEU A 548 -17.60 -1.84 8.13
N ASP A 549 -18.13 -2.51 9.15
CA ASP A 549 -19.50 -2.31 9.62
C ASP A 549 -19.70 -0.92 10.26
N ASP A 550 -18.75 -0.45 11.07
CA ASP A 550 -18.72 0.90 11.65
C ASP A 550 -18.77 1.98 10.55
N MET A 551 -18.06 1.75 9.44
CA MET A 551 -17.95 2.70 8.35
C MET A 551 -19.10 2.60 7.33
N GLU A 552 -19.82 1.49 7.27
CA GLU A 552 -21.02 1.35 6.44
C GLU A 552 -22.31 1.89 7.13
N LYS A 553 -22.38 1.88 8.46
CA LYS A 553 -23.53 2.38 9.24
C LYS A 553 -23.41 3.88 9.54
N PRO A 554 -24.48 4.71 9.45
CA PRO A 554 -24.39 6.12 9.85
C PRO A 554 -23.99 6.25 11.32
N ILE A 555 -23.31 7.34 11.69
CA ILE A 555 -23.02 7.62 13.11
C ILE A 555 -24.36 7.90 13.80
N ASP A 556 -24.77 6.99 14.67
CA ASP A 556 -25.95 7.19 15.50
C ASP A 556 -25.55 8.04 16.73
N PRO A 557 -26.11 9.27 16.88
CA PRO A 557 -25.79 10.15 18.00
C PRO A 557 -26.22 9.59 19.37
N THR A 558 -27.04 8.54 19.39
CA THR A 558 -27.46 7.82 20.61
C THR A 558 -26.56 6.65 20.97
N THR A 559 -25.55 6.34 20.15
CA THR A 559 -24.60 5.25 20.41
C THR A 559 -23.88 5.50 21.73
N ASP A 560 -23.99 4.55 22.66
CA ASP A 560 -23.14 4.51 23.83
C ASP A 560 -21.74 4.06 23.41
N PHE A 561 -20.89 5.04 23.06
CA PHE A 561 -19.51 4.80 22.65
C PHE A 561 -18.69 4.07 23.72
N ILE A 562 -19.04 4.17 25.00
CA ILE A 562 -18.32 3.42 26.05
C ILE A 562 -18.66 1.94 25.96
N GLN A 563 -19.94 1.60 25.81
CA GLN A 563 -20.35 0.21 25.61
C GLN A 563 -19.80 -0.36 24.31
N ASP A 564 -19.77 0.42 23.24
CA ASP A 564 -19.13 0.03 21.97
C ASP A 564 -17.64 -0.31 22.17
N LEU A 565 -16.88 0.56 22.85
CA LEU A 565 -15.48 0.32 23.17
C LEU A 565 -15.30 -0.95 24.01
N ILE A 566 -16.11 -1.13 25.07
CA ILE A 566 -16.05 -2.30 25.94
C ILE A 566 -16.35 -3.58 25.16
N GLN A 567 -17.41 -3.59 24.35
CA GLN A 567 -17.79 -4.75 23.54
C GLN A 567 -16.70 -5.14 22.55
N LYS A 568 -16.08 -4.16 21.88
CA LYS A 568 -14.98 -4.40 20.93
C LYS A 568 -13.76 -5.02 21.63
N THR A 569 -13.33 -4.46 22.76
CA THR A 569 -12.21 -5.03 23.53
C THR A 569 -12.54 -6.42 24.10
N GLN A 570 -13.77 -6.64 24.56
CA GLN A 570 -14.22 -7.94 25.05
C GLN A 570 -14.29 -8.99 23.94
N LYS A 571 -14.68 -8.60 22.74
CA LYS A 571 -14.68 -9.49 21.57
C LYS A 571 -13.27 -9.93 21.22
N ASP A 572 -12.32 -9.00 21.19
CA ASP A 572 -10.90 -9.31 20.98
C ASP A 572 -10.36 -10.23 22.09
N LEU A 573 -10.73 -9.97 23.36
CA LEU A 573 -10.36 -10.81 24.50
C LEU A 573 -10.94 -12.23 24.40
N ALA A 574 -12.19 -12.36 23.95
CA ALA A 574 -12.85 -13.65 23.76
C ALA A 574 -12.08 -14.52 22.75
N ILE A 575 -11.61 -13.94 21.64
CA ILE A 575 -10.82 -14.64 20.63
C ILE A 575 -9.56 -15.29 21.23
N PHE A 576 -8.86 -14.58 22.12
CA PHE A 576 -7.64 -15.10 22.73
C PHE A 576 -7.87 -16.03 23.92
N THR A 577 -9.09 -16.11 24.45
CA THR A 577 -9.42 -16.92 25.64
C THR A 577 -10.23 -18.19 25.32
N GLN A 578 -11.01 -18.19 24.25
CA GLN A 578 -11.84 -19.32 23.81
C GLN A 578 -11.08 -20.27 22.89
N THR A 579 -11.64 -21.46 22.65
CA THR A 579 -11.15 -22.36 21.59
C THR A 579 -11.62 -21.85 20.23
N ILE A 580 -10.81 -22.07 19.18
CA ILE A 580 -11.08 -21.44 17.89
C ILE A 580 -12.36 -21.94 17.22
N ASP A 581 -12.73 -23.20 17.47
CA ASP A 581 -13.92 -23.88 16.94
C ASP A 581 -15.23 -23.25 17.44
N GLU A 582 -15.16 -22.39 18.46
CA GLU A 582 -16.31 -21.68 19.04
C GLU A 582 -16.52 -20.28 18.44
N LEU A 583 -15.64 -19.84 17.52
CA LEU A 583 -15.58 -18.46 17.05
C LEU A 583 -16.22 -18.25 15.66
N PRO A 584 -17.04 -17.20 15.48
CA PRO A 584 -17.88 -17.02 14.28
C PRO A 584 -17.12 -16.76 12.97
N ALA A 585 -15.86 -16.31 13.02
CA ALA A 585 -15.02 -16.07 11.84
C ALA A 585 -14.01 -17.19 11.56
N GLU A 586 -14.11 -18.34 12.26
CA GLU A 586 -13.27 -19.51 12.04
C GLU A 586 -13.36 -20.04 10.60
N ALA A 587 -14.56 -20.00 10.00
CA ALA A 587 -14.80 -20.44 8.63
C ALA A 587 -13.89 -19.75 7.60
N LEU A 588 -13.53 -18.48 7.82
CA LEU A 588 -12.62 -17.73 6.95
C LEU A 588 -11.17 -18.22 7.07
N ILE A 589 -10.71 -18.49 8.29
CA ILE A 589 -9.37 -19.02 8.54
C ILE A 589 -9.25 -20.41 7.92
N ASN A 590 -10.27 -21.25 8.10
CA ASN A 590 -10.32 -22.58 7.51
C ASN A 590 -10.35 -22.52 5.97
N GLU A 591 -11.10 -21.57 5.38
CA GLU A 591 -11.10 -21.33 3.93
C GLU A 591 -9.69 -21.01 3.41
N LEU A 592 -8.97 -20.10 4.07
CA LEU A 592 -7.61 -19.70 3.70
C LEU A 592 -6.62 -20.87 3.83
N GLU A 593 -6.69 -21.62 4.93
CA GLU A 593 -5.81 -22.76 5.18
C GLU A 593 -6.01 -23.87 4.14
N ILE A 594 -7.28 -24.20 3.82
CA ILE A 594 -7.61 -25.16 2.76
C ILE A 594 -7.09 -24.65 1.40
N TYR A 595 -7.27 -23.36 1.12
CA TYR A 595 -6.81 -22.76 -0.14
C TYR A 595 -5.29 -22.89 -0.32
N PHE A 596 -4.49 -22.40 0.62
CA PHE A 596 -3.02 -22.42 0.48
C PHE A 596 -2.49 -23.85 0.36
N ASN A 597 -3.04 -24.78 1.15
CA ASN A 597 -2.66 -26.19 1.08
C ASN A 597 -3.05 -26.86 -0.24
N SER A 598 -4.27 -26.62 -0.73
CA SER A 598 -4.74 -27.16 -2.01
C SER A 598 -3.91 -26.64 -3.18
N ARG A 599 -3.51 -25.36 -3.15
CA ARG A 599 -2.73 -24.74 -4.22
C ARG A 599 -1.32 -25.30 -4.29
N TYR A 600 -0.62 -25.44 -3.17
CA TYR A 600 0.69 -26.07 -3.18
C TYR A 600 0.63 -27.48 -3.78
N ASN A 601 -0.33 -28.29 -3.34
CA ASN A 601 -0.53 -29.65 -3.86
C ASN A 601 -0.93 -29.69 -5.35
N SER A 602 -1.53 -28.62 -5.87
CA SER A 602 -1.85 -28.47 -7.30
C SER A 602 -0.68 -27.99 -8.17
N ILE A 603 0.33 -27.35 -7.57
CA ILE A 603 1.52 -26.80 -8.25
C ILE A 603 2.66 -27.83 -8.30
N VAL A 604 2.72 -28.74 -7.32
CA VAL A 604 3.74 -29.80 -7.21
C VAL A 604 3.43 -31.00 -8.14
N LYS A 605 2.20 -31.09 -8.67
CA LYS A 605 1.81 -32.04 -9.72
C LYS A 605 1.95 -31.40 -11.09
#